data_AF-A0A7S4NA90-F1
#
_entry.id   AF-A0A7S4NA90-F1
#
_cell.length_a   1.000
_cell.length_b   1.000
_cell.length_c   1.000
_cell.angle_alpha   90.00
_cell.angle_beta   90.00
_cell.angle_gamma   90.00
#
_symmetry.space_group_name_H-M   'P 1'
#
loop_
_entity.id
_entity.type
_entity.pdbx_description
1 polymer ?
#
loop_
_entity_poly.entity_id
_entity_poly.type
_entity_poly.pdbx_seq_one_letter_code
_entity_poly.pdbx_strand_id
1 'polypeptide(L)'
;PQAMMVRAAARTASAAASSPLPSTHTATVPSRRLAACAVASALLCSSSSSSVVGASRPVVSAAARTRPAAAFLIPRTQTPGAAAAAAAAPLRPLRMSSSSSSSAASEPSAADPSDAAISDVPIAQNLEGVRSRITACLSAHNLPPSSARLVAVSKTKPLNLLAAAYDAGQRHFGENYAQECMSKAEEMPDDVRWHFIGPLQSNKAAPLVKRVGLDKLACVETVSTMKLANKLNRAAGEMVAEAEEAEGEGGEKKKKTLGIYLQVNTSGESTKSGASPGPDLVALASSISRDCPHLSIDGLMTIGAPGDYTCFDALVQCREEV
;
A
#
# COMPACT_ATOMS: atom_id res chain seq x y z
N PRO A 1 -10.82 5.01 -13.29
CA PRO A 1 -9.49 4.50 -12.89
C PRO A 1 -9.52 3.94 -11.45
N GLN A 2 -10.12 2.76 -11.28
CA GLN A 2 -9.99 2.01 -10.03
C GLN A 2 -8.69 1.20 -10.11
N ALA A 3 -7.67 1.60 -9.35
CA ALA A 3 -6.45 0.82 -9.24
C ALA A 3 -6.72 -0.35 -8.28
N MET A 4 -7.04 -1.52 -8.81
CA MET A 4 -6.99 -2.77 -8.05
C MET A 4 -5.56 -3.30 -8.07
N MET A 5 -5.03 -3.65 -6.91
CA MET A 5 -3.69 -4.22 -6.80
C MET A 5 -3.82 -5.73 -6.54
N VAL A 6 -3.35 -6.52 -7.50
CA VAL A 6 -3.18 -7.97 -7.34
C VAL A 6 -1.73 -8.18 -6.94
N ARG A 7 -1.53 -8.73 -5.75
CA ARG A 7 -0.18 -9.06 -5.26
C ARG A 7 0.16 -10.50 -5.58
N ALA A 8 1.41 -10.80 -5.90
CA ALA A 8 1.95 -12.15 -5.81
C ALA A 8 2.52 -12.39 -4.40
N ALA A 9 2.06 -13.43 -3.70
CA ALA A 9 2.59 -13.83 -2.40
C ALA A 9 3.69 -14.88 -2.59
N ALA A 10 4.94 -14.51 -2.34
CA ALA A 10 6.00 -15.46 -2.08
C ALA A 10 6.25 -15.49 -0.57
N ARG A 11 5.59 -16.40 0.14
CA ARG A 11 5.96 -16.71 1.53
C ARG A 11 7.28 -17.46 1.53
N THR A 12 8.26 -16.99 2.30
CA THR A 12 9.43 -17.76 2.69
C THR A 12 8.98 -18.83 3.70
N ALA A 13 9.10 -20.10 3.32
CA ALA A 13 8.98 -21.19 4.28
C ALA A 13 10.26 -21.22 5.11
N SER A 14 10.17 -20.86 6.40
CA SER A 14 11.24 -21.08 7.36
C SER A 14 11.30 -22.57 7.68
N ALA A 15 12.23 -23.29 7.08
CA ALA A 15 12.53 -24.67 7.42
C ALA A 15 13.51 -24.69 8.60
N ALA A 16 13.05 -25.16 9.76
CA ALA A 16 13.91 -25.45 10.90
C ALA A 16 14.83 -26.63 10.54
N ALA A 17 16.12 -26.35 10.35
CA ALA A 17 17.15 -27.35 10.12
C ALA A 17 17.73 -27.82 11.46
N SER A 18 17.52 -29.10 11.78
CA SER A 18 18.32 -29.82 12.78
C SER A 18 19.45 -30.55 12.06
N SER A 19 20.70 -30.31 12.46
CA SER A 19 21.90 -31.01 11.98
C SER A 19 21.95 -32.47 12.51
N PRO A 20 22.68 -33.38 11.84
CA PRO A 20 24.09 -33.58 12.18
C PRO A 20 25.07 -33.84 11.00
N LEU A 21 26.35 -33.90 11.40
CA LEU A 21 27.67 -33.92 10.73
C LEU A 21 27.97 -35.07 9.70
N PRO A 22 29.16 -35.06 9.03
CA PRO A 22 29.26 -35.32 7.58
C PRO A 22 29.89 -36.67 7.20
N SER A 23 29.70 -37.06 5.94
CA SER A 23 30.59 -37.99 5.23
C SER A 23 30.75 -37.58 3.77
N THR A 24 32.00 -37.62 3.31
CA THR A 24 32.52 -37.29 1.99
C THR A 24 31.91 -38.13 0.86
N HIS A 25 31.50 -37.49 -0.25
CA HIS A 25 31.75 -37.98 -1.60
C HIS A 25 31.45 -36.89 -2.65
N THR A 26 32.35 -36.76 -3.61
CA THR A 26 32.30 -35.98 -4.84
C THR A 26 31.18 -36.43 -5.78
N ALA A 27 30.35 -35.51 -6.30
CA ALA A 27 29.87 -35.49 -7.69
C ALA A 27 28.78 -34.42 -7.94
N THR A 28 29.07 -33.58 -8.94
CA THR A 28 28.17 -33.11 -10.00
C THR A 28 26.92 -32.28 -9.64
N VAL A 29 27.03 -31.00 -9.96
CA VAL A 29 25.97 -29.97 -10.01
C VAL A 29 24.90 -30.32 -11.05
N PRO A 30 23.59 -30.26 -10.74
CA PRO A 30 22.56 -29.99 -11.72
C PRO A 30 22.04 -28.56 -11.55
N SER A 31 22.21 -27.75 -12.59
CA SER A 31 21.58 -26.43 -12.75
C SER A 31 20.06 -26.55 -12.64
N ARG A 32 19.50 -26.18 -11.48
CA ARG A 32 18.07 -25.91 -11.32
C ARG A 32 17.80 -24.47 -11.76
N ARG A 33 17.29 -24.32 -12.99
CA ARG A 33 16.61 -23.09 -13.41
C ARG A 33 15.35 -22.93 -12.57
N LEU A 34 15.37 -22.06 -11.56
CA LEU A 34 14.16 -21.60 -10.89
C LEU A 34 13.39 -20.68 -11.84
N ALA A 35 12.11 -21.00 -12.04
CA ALA A 35 11.19 -20.19 -12.80
C ALA A 35 10.93 -18.87 -12.07
N ALA A 36 11.51 -17.79 -12.59
CA ALA A 36 11.15 -16.43 -12.22
C ALA A 36 9.72 -16.15 -12.70
N CYS A 37 8.81 -15.93 -11.76
CA CYS A 37 7.41 -15.68 -12.05
C CYS A 37 7.14 -14.17 -12.13
N ALA A 38 7.27 -13.59 -13.32
CA ALA A 38 6.76 -12.26 -13.62
C ALA A 38 5.25 -12.34 -13.88
N VAL A 39 4.45 -11.66 -13.05
CA VAL A 39 2.98 -11.59 -13.22
C VAL A 39 2.66 -10.43 -14.16
N ALA A 40 2.40 -10.74 -15.43
CA ALA A 40 1.77 -9.81 -16.38
C ALA A 40 0.24 -9.95 -16.26
N SER A 41 -0.47 -8.84 -16.05
CA SER A 41 -1.93 -8.79 -16.23
C SER A 41 -2.26 -8.11 -17.55
N ALA A 42 -2.84 -8.88 -18.47
CA ALA A 42 -3.41 -8.42 -19.72
C ALA A 42 -4.74 -7.67 -19.48
N LEU A 43 -4.92 -6.54 -20.16
CA LEU A 43 -6.23 -5.94 -20.41
C LEU A 43 -6.58 -6.22 -21.88
N LEU A 44 -7.53 -7.15 -22.09
CA LEU A 44 -8.21 -7.36 -23.36
C LEU A 44 -9.23 -6.22 -23.55
N CYS A 45 -9.05 -5.43 -24.59
CA CYS A 45 -10.08 -4.54 -25.12
C CYS A 45 -10.65 -5.19 -26.39
N SER A 46 -11.93 -5.55 -26.37
CA SER A 46 -12.67 -6.04 -27.54
C SER A 46 -13.14 -4.86 -28.38
N SER A 47 -12.74 -4.81 -29.65
CA SER A 47 -13.47 -4.13 -30.73
C SER A 47 -13.19 -4.80 -32.07
N SER A 48 -14.17 -5.53 -32.60
CA SER A 48 -14.38 -5.75 -34.05
C SER A 48 -14.54 -4.36 -34.71
N SER A 49 -14.10 -4.01 -35.93
CA SER A 49 -14.11 -4.74 -37.19
C SER A 49 -13.42 -3.92 -38.32
N SER A 50 -12.93 -4.62 -39.34
CA SER A 50 -12.79 -4.25 -40.78
C SER A 50 -11.66 -3.33 -41.29
N SER A 51 -10.55 -4.00 -41.66
CA SER A 51 -9.83 -3.99 -42.96
C SER A 51 -9.94 -2.79 -43.93
N VAL A 52 -8.79 -2.23 -44.37
CA VAL A 52 -8.33 -2.18 -45.79
C VAL A 52 -6.78 -2.09 -45.86
N VAL A 53 -6.22 -2.70 -46.90
CA VAL A 53 -4.83 -2.97 -47.29
C VAL A 53 -4.07 -1.71 -47.80
N GLY A 54 -2.73 -1.67 -47.63
CA GLY A 54 -1.87 -0.76 -48.40
C GLY A 54 -0.39 -0.77 -47.98
N ALA A 55 0.50 -1.11 -48.91
CA ALA A 55 1.90 -1.49 -48.67
C ALA A 55 2.94 -0.35 -48.87
N SER A 56 4.16 -0.65 -48.40
CA SER A 56 5.47 -0.28 -48.98
C SER A 56 6.24 0.96 -48.47
N ARG A 57 7.57 0.75 -48.39
CA ARG A 57 8.68 1.47 -47.72
C ARG A 57 9.25 2.63 -48.61
N PRO A 58 10.51 3.11 -48.40
CA PRO A 58 10.90 4.26 -47.58
C PRO A 58 11.63 5.37 -48.39
N VAL A 59 11.85 6.56 -47.82
CA VAL A 59 12.81 7.56 -48.35
C VAL A 59 13.59 8.22 -47.20
N VAL A 60 14.80 8.65 -47.55
CA VAL A 60 16.04 8.86 -46.81
C VAL A 60 16.30 10.35 -46.54
N SER A 61 17.02 10.63 -45.43
CA SER A 61 17.98 11.74 -45.20
C SER A 61 17.50 13.20 -45.13
N ALA A 62 17.87 13.89 -44.04
CA ALA A 62 18.94 14.92 -44.09
C ALA A 62 19.23 15.52 -42.69
N ALA A 63 20.50 15.84 -42.49
CA ALA A 63 21.09 16.41 -41.29
C ALA A 63 21.31 17.94 -41.40
N ALA A 64 21.28 18.67 -40.28
CA ALA A 64 22.09 19.87 -39.96
C ALA A 64 21.75 20.33 -38.52
N ARG A 65 22.68 20.35 -37.53
CA ARG A 65 23.48 21.51 -37.05
C ARG A 65 22.62 22.79 -36.89
N THR A 66 22.56 23.53 -35.77
CA THR A 66 23.64 24.12 -34.95
C THR A 66 23.06 24.72 -33.63
N ARG A 67 23.93 24.99 -32.63
CA ARG A 67 23.73 25.47 -31.23
C ARG A 67 23.31 26.98 -31.13
N PRO A 68 23.32 27.67 -29.95
CA PRO A 68 22.64 27.47 -28.64
C PRO A 68 21.97 28.78 -28.07
N ALA A 69 21.46 28.71 -26.82
CA ALA A 69 21.46 29.74 -25.75
C ALA A 69 20.11 30.32 -25.25
N ALA A 70 19.97 30.31 -23.90
CA ALA A 70 19.28 31.25 -22.99
C ALA A 70 18.73 30.44 -21.78
N ALA A 71 19.41 30.30 -20.64
CA ALA A 71 19.58 31.28 -19.56
C ALA A 71 18.30 32.05 -19.19
N PHE A 72 17.65 31.63 -18.09
CA PHE A 72 16.80 32.53 -17.31
C PHE A 72 17.00 32.25 -15.81
N LEU A 73 17.56 33.25 -15.13
CA LEU A 73 17.69 33.40 -13.68
C LEU A 73 16.44 34.09 -13.11
N ILE A 74 16.43 34.21 -11.76
CA ILE A 74 15.84 35.27 -10.90
C ILE A 74 14.71 34.72 -9.97
N PRO A 75 14.62 35.07 -8.66
CA PRO A 75 15.65 35.16 -7.62
C PRO A 75 15.15 34.62 -6.23
N ARG A 76 16.03 34.66 -5.22
CA ARG A 76 15.71 34.61 -3.78
C ARG A 76 15.61 36.02 -3.19
N THR A 77 14.67 36.26 -2.27
CA THR A 77 14.75 37.23 -1.15
C THR A 77 13.91 36.68 0.01
N GLN A 78 14.50 36.28 1.15
CA GLN A 78 14.87 37.04 2.36
C GLN A 78 13.69 37.51 3.25
N THR A 79 13.85 37.16 4.53
CA THR A 79 13.08 37.40 5.77
C THR A 79 12.98 38.89 6.18
N PRO A 80 12.10 39.28 7.13
CA PRO A 80 12.36 39.26 8.60
C PRO A 80 11.12 38.75 9.38
N GLY A 81 11.07 38.46 10.69
CA GLY A 81 11.89 38.78 11.86
C GLY A 81 11.03 39.44 12.97
N ALA A 82 10.86 38.75 14.11
CA ALA A 82 10.44 39.24 15.45
C ALA A 82 9.00 39.78 15.63
N ALA A 83 8.36 39.85 16.81
CA ALA A 83 8.41 39.23 18.14
C ALA A 83 7.30 39.92 18.98
N ALA A 84 6.79 39.26 20.04
CA ALA A 84 6.13 39.86 21.24
C ALA A 84 4.77 40.59 21.03
N ALA A 85 3.80 40.67 21.96
CA ALA A 85 3.53 40.10 23.28
C ALA A 85 2.09 40.50 23.69
N ALA A 86 1.51 39.72 24.60
CA ALA A 86 0.64 40.10 25.73
C ALA A 86 -0.73 40.80 25.55
N ALA A 87 -1.71 40.19 26.26
CA ALA A 87 -2.58 40.79 27.29
C ALA A 87 -4.10 40.92 27.04
N ALA A 88 -4.82 40.31 27.99
CA ALA A 88 -5.99 40.81 28.73
C ALA A 88 -7.42 40.73 28.13
N ALA A 89 -8.25 39.93 28.81
CA ALA A 89 -9.72 40.03 28.85
C ALA A 89 -10.16 41.27 29.68
N PRO A 90 -11.45 41.76 29.65
CA PRO A 90 -12.55 41.10 30.40
C PRO A 90 -14.01 41.27 29.88
N LEU A 91 -14.87 40.31 30.29
CA LEU A 91 -16.27 40.31 30.81
C LEU A 91 -17.41 41.27 30.30
N ARG A 92 -18.49 40.64 29.76
CA ARG A 92 -19.99 40.70 30.03
C ARG A 92 -20.77 42.06 29.98
N PRO A 93 -22.15 42.15 29.90
CA PRO A 93 -23.23 41.12 29.95
C PRO A 93 -24.47 41.27 29.01
N LEU A 94 -25.30 40.19 28.97
CA LEU A 94 -26.77 40.03 28.89
C LEU A 94 -27.69 40.89 27.99
N ARG A 95 -28.57 40.21 27.22
CA ARG A 95 -30.01 40.56 27.17
C ARG A 95 -30.90 39.34 26.88
N MET A 96 -31.90 39.15 27.75
CA MET A 96 -33.04 38.23 27.59
C MET A 96 -34.17 38.89 26.78
N SER A 97 -34.96 38.06 26.09
CA SER A 97 -36.42 38.18 25.91
C SER A 97 -36.88 37.03 24.98
N SER A 98 -37.55 36.00 25.51
CA SER A 98 -39.03 35.77 25.46
C SER A 98 -39.50 35.35 24.06
N SER A 99 -40.33 34.34 23.82
CA SER A 99 -41.32 33.61 24.62
C SER A 99 -41.98 32.53 23.72
N SER A 100 -42.47 31.44 24.33
CA SER A 100 -43.70 30.65 24.00
C SER A 100 -43.99 30.27 22.54
N SER A 101 -44.47 29.09 22.16
CA SER A 101 -44.95 27.87 22.81
C SER A 101 -45.49 26.96 21.69
N SER A 102 -45.60 25.67 21.97
CA SER A 102 -46.59 24.71 21.46
C SER A 102 -46.08 23.57 20.56
N SER A 103 -46.59 22.41 20.97
CA SER A 103 -46.48 21.03 20.51
C SER A 103 -46.94 20.78 19.08
N ALA A 104 -46.32 19.81 18.40
CA ALA A 104 -46.97 18.54 18.05
C ALA A 104 -46.11 17.72 17.05
N ALA A 105 -46.25 16.40 17.18
CA ALA A 105 -46.06 15.38 16.14
C ALA A 105 -44.65 15.17 15.56
N SER A 106 -44.09 14.07 16.02
CA SER A 106 -43.12 13.21 15.35
C SER A 106 -43.48 12.93 13.89
N GLU A 107 -42.60 13.33 12.99
CA GLU A 107 -42.46 12.84 11.62
C GLU A 107 -41.05 12.24 11.50
N PRO A 108 -40.86 11.13 10.75
CA PRO A 108 -39.54 10.53 10.59
C PRO A 108 -38.68 11.49 9.76
N SER A 109 -37.53 11.87 10.34
CA SER A 109 -36.49 12.63 9.64
C SER A 109 -36.16 11.94 8.33
N ALA A 110 -36.48 12.61 7.22
CA ALA A 110 -36.10 12.21 5.88
C ALA A 110 -34.61 11.85 5.89
N ALA A 111 -34.31 10.60 5.53
CA ALA A 111 -32.96 10.15 5.29
C ALA A 111 -32.33 11.08 4.23
N ASP A 112 -31.07 11.44 4.48
CA ASP A 112 -30.25 12.20 3.56
C ASP A 112 -30.29 11.54 2.17
N PRO A 113 -30.64 12.26 1.08
CA PRO A 113 -30.77 11.68 -0.26
C PRO A 113 -29.43 11.20 -0.86
N SER A 114 -28.33 11.29 -0.11
CA SER A 114 -27.01 10.78 -0.52
C SER A 114 -26.80 9.28 -0.23
N ASP A 115 -27.62 8.66 0.63
CA ASP A 115 -27.48 7.24 0.98
C ASP A 115 -28.21 6.29 0.00
N ALA A 116 -29.24 6.79 -0.69
CA ALA A 116 -30.09 5.98 -1.57
C ALA A 116 -29.46 5.63 -2.94
N ALA A 117 -28.35 6.27 -3.33
CA ALA A 117 -27.77 6.11 -4.67
C ALA A 117 -26.64 5.06 -4.77
N ILE A 118 -26.35 4.33 -3.69
CA ILE A 118 -25.19 3.41 -3.61
C ILE A 118 -25.61 1.93 -3.77
N SER A 119 -26.90 1.61 -3.73
CA SER A 119 -27.43 0.23 -3.71
C SER A 119 -27.19 -0.59 -4.98
N ASP A 120 -26.80 0.02 -6.10
CA ASP A 120 -26.74 -0.66 -7.40
C ASP A 120 -25.32 -1.02 -7.87
N VAL A 121 -24.28 -0.84 -7.03
CA VAL A 121 -22.94 -1.30 -7.41
C VAL A 121 -22.83 -2.81 -7.15
N PRO A 122 -22.64 -3.67 -8.18
CA PRO A 122 -22.60 -5.11 -8.00
C PRO A 122 -21.22 -5.56 -7.49
N ILE A 123 -20.86 -5.16 -6.25
CA ILE A 123 -19.53 -5.36 -5.67
C ILE A 123 -19.16 -6.85 -5.64
N ALA A 124 -20.08 -7.71 -5.21
CA ALA A 124 -19.84 -9.14 -5.14
C ALA A 124 -19.50 -9.74 -6.52
N GLN A 125 -20.26 -9.36 -7.56
CA GLN A 125 -20.01 -9.82 -8.93
C GLN A 125 -18.67 -9.30 -9.47
N ASN A 126 -18.34 -8.04 -9.20
CA ASN A 126 -17.07 -7.45 -9.60
C ASN A 126 -15.87 -8.14 -8.92
N LEU A 127 -15.98 -8.43 -7.62
CA LEU A 127 -14.96 -9.16 -6.87
C LEU A 127 -14.78 -10.57 -7.43
N GLU A 128 -15.88 -11.27 -7.72
CA GLU A 128 -15.82 -12.62 -8.30
C GLU A 128 -15.16 -12.61 -9.69
N GLY A 129 -15.53 -11.66 -10.55
CA GLY A 129 -14.88 -11.50 -11.85
C GLY A 129 -13.37 -11.23 -11.76
N VAL A 130 -12.91 -10.51 -10.73
CA VAL A 130 -11.48 -10.29 -10.48
C VAL A 130 -10.81 -11.55 -9.96
N ARG A 131 -11.40 -12.24 -8.97
CA ARG A 131 -10.88 -13.50 -8.41
C ARG A 131 -10.78 -14.60 -9.46
N SER A 132 -11.76 -14.70 -10.35
CA SER A 132 -11.77 -15.62 -11.48
C SER A 132 -10.59 -15.35 -12.43
N ARG A 133 -10.32 -14.08 -12.78
CA ARG A 133 -9.16 -13.73 -13.62
C ARG A 133 -7.83 -14.05 -12.94
N ILE A 134 -7.70 -13.80 -11.64
CA ILE A 134 -6.50 -14.17 -10.87
C ILE A 134 -6.31 -15.68 -10.90
N THR A 135 -7.36 -16.45 -10.61
CA THR A 135 -7.32 -17.92 -10.59
C THR A 135 -6.95 -18.50 -11.95
N ALA A 136 -7.53 -17.97 -13.03
CA ALA A 136 -7.20 -18.37 -14.39
C ALA A 136 -5.73 -18.11 -14.73
N CYS A 137 -5.19 -16.94 -14.34
CA CYS A 137 -3.79 -16.60 -14.53
C CYS A 137 -2.86 -17.54 -13.75
N LEU A 138 -3.12 -17.74 -12.45
CA LEU A 138 -2.31 -18.65 -11.62
C LEU A 138 -2.32 -20.08 -12.19
N SER A 139 -3.48 -20.56 -12.63
CA SER A 139 -3.63 -21.89 -13.23
C SER A 139 -2.84 -22.01 -14.55
N ALA A 140 -2.91 -21.01 -15.43
CA ALA A 140 -2.16 -20.99 -16.68
C ALA A 140 -0.63 -21.03 -16.47
N HIS A 141 -0.15 -20.57 -15.31
CA HIS A 141 1.26 -20.58 -14.94
C HIS A 141 1.66 -21.69 -13.94
N ASN A 142 0.75 -22.64 -13.64
CA ASN A 142 0.97 -23.72 -12.67
C ASN A 142 1.37 -23.22 -11.26
N LEU A 143 0.78 -22.11 -10.84
CA LEU A 143 1.02 -21.52 -9.52
C LEU A 143 -0.09 -21.91 -8.55
N PRO A 144 0.20 -22.14 -7.26
CA PRO A 144 -0.82 -22.41 -6.27
C PRO A 144 -1.73 -21.19 -6.07
N PRO A 145 -3.00 -21.35 -5.68
CA PRO A 145 -3.92 -20.23 -5.44
C PRO A 145 -3.40 -19.21 -4.42
N SER A 146 -2.59 -19.66 -3.47
CA SER A 146 -1.94 -18.80 -2.46
C SER A 146 -0.81 -17.94 -3.03
N SER A 147 -0.41 -18.11 -4.30
CA SER A 147 0.62 -17.30 -4.95
C SER A 147 0.16 -15.89 -5.27
N ALA A 148 -1.13 -15.57 -5.15
CA ALA A 148 -1.58 -14.19 -5.24
C ALA A 148 -2.60 -13.82 -4.16
N ARG A 149 -2.62 -12.54 -3.81
CA ARG A 149 -3.58 -11.93 -2.89
C ARG A 149 -4.23 -10.72 -3.54
N LEU A 150 -5.55 -10.75 -3.59
CA LEU A 150 -6.35 -9.60 -3.99
C LEU A 150 -6.46 -8.62 -2.82
N VAL A 151 -5.93 -7.40 -3.01
CA VAL A 151 -6.13 -6.28 -2.08
C VAL A 151 -7.12 -5.30 -2.71
N ALA A 152 -8.30 -5.16 -2.11
CA ALA A 152 -9.34 -4.26 -2.59
C ALA A 152 -9.01 -2.82 -2.16
N VAL A 153 -8.63 -1.96 -3.10
CA VAL A 153 -8.27 -0.57 -2.79
C VAL A 153 -9.55 0.25 -2.57
N SER A 154 -9.76 0.68 -1.33
CA SER A 154 -11.00 1.28 -0.85
C SER A 154 -10.91 2.80 -0.61
N LYS A 155 -9.80 3.43 -0.99
CA LYS A 155 -9.62 4.89 -0.89
C LYS A 155 -10.80 5.63 -1.50
N THR A 156 -11.27 6.66 -0.79
CA THR A 156 -12.41 7.50 -1.15
C THR A 156 -13.73 6.74 -1.34
N LYS A 157 -13.85 5.50 -0.82
CA LYS A 157 -15.10 4.73 -0.84
C LYS A 157 -15.77 4.74 0.53
N PRO A 158 -17.10 4.98 0.58
CA PRO A 158 -17.86 4.96 1.82
C PRO A 158 -17.93 3.54 2.42
N LEU A 159 -18.17 3.47 3.73
CA LEU A 159 -18.13 2.22 4.50
C LEU A 159 -19.15 1.18 4.03
N ASN A 160 -20.32 1.58 3.55
CA ASN A 160 -21.33 0.66 3.02
C ASN A 160 -20.79 -0.18 1.83
N LEU A 161 -19.95 0.39 0.96
CA LEU A 161 -19.30 -0.36 -0.11
C LEU A 161 -18.23 -1.33 0.41
N LEU A 162 -17.54 -0.98 1.51
CA LEU A 162 -16.58 -1.87 2.16
C LEU A 162 -17.30 -3.02 2.87
N ALA A 163 -18.43 -2.74 3.53
CA ALA A 163 -19.29 -3.75 4.15
C ALA A 163 -19.79 -4.76 3.11
N ALA A 164 -20.33 -4.28 1.98
CA ALA A 164 -20.75 -5.16 0.89
C ALA A 164 -19.59 -5.98 0.29
N ALA A 165 -18.37 -5.43 0.21
CA ALA A 165 -17.18 -6.20 -0.17
C ALA A 165 -16.80 -7.25 0.88
N TYR A 166 -16.91 -6.90 2.16
CA TYR A 166 -16.65 -7.77 3.30
C TYR A 166 -17.61 -8.96 3.35
N ASP A 167 -18.89 -8.70 3.13
CA ASP A 167 -19.95 -9.72 3.06
C ASP A 167 -19.73 -10.66 1.87
N ALA A 168 -19.15 -10.16 0.78
CA ALA A 168 -18.67 -10.96 -0.36
C ALA A 168 -17.32 -11.70 -0.09
N GLY A 169 -16.90 -11.79 1.17
CA GLY A 169 -15.72 -12.51 1.62
C GLY A 169 -14.39 -11.75 1.46
N GLN A 170 -14.39 -10.47 1.08
CA GLN A 170 -13.16 -9.70 1.03
C GLN A 170 -12.66 -9.40 2.45
N ARG A 171 -11.35 -9.58 2.68
CA ARG A 171 -10.72 -9.28 3.98
C ARG A 171 -9.55 -8.32 3.88
N HIS A 172 -8.88 -8.28 2.73
CA HIS A 172 -7.73 -7.41 2.52
C HIS A 172 -8.13 -6.11 1.84
N PHE A 173 -7.93 -4.98 2.51
CA PHE A 173 -8.28 -3.66 2.00
C PHE A 173 -7.07 -2.73 1.95
N GLY A 174 -6.96 -1.95 0.88
CA GLY A 174 -5.86 -1.01 0.64
C GLY A 174 -6.30 0.44 0.82
N GLU A 175 -5.60 1.19 1.67
CA GLU A 175 -5.86 2.62 1.92
C GLU A 175 -4.65 3.50 1.65
N ASN A 176 -4.93 4.69 1.11
CA ASN A 176 -3.90 5.67 0.75
C ASN A 176 -3.74 6.77 1.82
N TYR A 177 -4.79 7.08 2.57
CA TYR A 177 -4.82 8.21 3.50
C TYR A 177 -4.91 7.69 4.93
N ALA A 178 -3.93 8.06 5.77
CA ALA A 178 -3.81 7.50 7.12
C ALA A 178 -5.05 7.78 7.98
N GLN A 179 -5.64 8.97 7.86
CA GLN A 179 -6.84 9.34 8.61
C GLN A 179 -8.05 8.48 8.21
N GLU A 180 -8.25 8.28 6.91
CA GLU A 180 -9.32 7.44 6.36
C GLU A 180 -9.15 5.98 6.81
N CYS A 181 -7.91 5.46 6.77
CA CYS A 181 -7.59 4.12 7.24
C CYS A 181 -7.91 3.93 8.73
N MET A 182 -7.51 4.88 9.58
CA MET A 182 -7.82 4.82 11.03
C MET A 182 -9.32 4.85 11.30
N SER A 183 -10.05 5.78 10.66
CA SER A 183 -11.51 5.88 10.84
C SER A 183 -12.23 4.61 10.36
N LYS A 184 -11.86 4.07 9.20
CA LYS A 184 -12.50 2.84 8.69
C LYS A 184 -12.14 1.60 9.52
N ALA A 185 -10.94 1.52 10.06
CA ALA A 185 -10.52 0.38 10.88
C ALA A 185 -11.28 0.29 12.22
N GLU A 186 -11.79 1.42 12.71
CA GLU A 186 -12.63 1.48 13.91
C GLU A 186 -14.03 0.93 13.64
N GLU A 187 -14.58 1.14 12.44
CA GLU A 187 -15.94 0.74 12.08
C GLU A 187 -16.03 -0.64 11.41
N MET A 188 -14.93 -1.14 10.84
CA MET A 188 -14.89 -2.44 10.16
C MET A 188 -14.56 -3.60 11.12
N PRO A 189 -15.05 -4.83 10.83
CA PRO A 189 -14.80 -6.02 11.65
C PRO A 189 -13.31 -6.31 11.92
N ASP A 190 -13.03 -6.97 13.05
CA ASP A 190 -11.67 -7.17 13.55
C ASP A 190 -10.79 -8.10 12.71
N ASP A 191 -11.40 -8.94 11.88
CA ASP A 191 -10.68 -9.84 10.96
C ASP A 191 -10.27 -9.17 9.63
N VAL A 192 -10.63 -7.89 9.44
CA VAL A 192 -10.15 -7.09 8.32
C VAL A 192 -8.66 -6.85 8.41
N ARG A 193 -8.00 -6.99 7.25
CA ARG A 193 -6.56 -6.85 7.08
C ARG A 193 -6.27 -5.60 6.26
N TRP A 194 -5.84 -4.54 6.92
CA TRP A 194 -5.51 -3.26 6.31
C TRP A 194 -4.10 -3.24 5.74
N HIS A 195 -4.00 -2.80 4.50
CA HIS A 195 -2.77 -2.52 3.77
C HIS A 195 -2.66 -1.01 3.59
N PHE A 196 -1.65 -0.38 4.18
CA PHE A 196 -1.39 1.03 3.91
C PHE A 196 -0.49 1.16 2.68
N ILE A 197 -1.05 1.64 1.57
CA ILE A 197 -0.39 1.68 0.25
C ILE A 197 -0.12 3.11 -0.26
N GLY A 198 -0.42 4.13 0.56
CA GLY A 198 -0.18 5.53 0.24
C GLY A 198 1.16 6.06 0.78
N PRO A 199 1.58 7.27 0.37
CA PRO A 199 2.75 7.91 0.96
C PRO A 199 2.53 8.18 2.45
N LEU A 200 3.31 7.53 3.32
CA LEU A 200 3.15 7.66 4.77
C LEU A 200 3.95 8.83 5.31
N GLN A 201 3.25 9.88 5.72
CA GLN A 201 3.89 10.99 6.42
C GLN A 201 4.44 10.56 7.77
N SER A 202 5.62 11.08 8.07
CA SER A 202 6.41 10.75 9.26
C SER A 202 5.69 11.00 10.60
N ASN A 203 4.76 11.95 10.67
CA ASN A 203 3.95 12.25 11.86
C ASN A 203 2.68 11.40 11.96
N LYS A 204 2.31 10.69 10.90
CA LYS A 204 1.12 9.83 10.85
C LYS A 204 1.46 8.35 11.04
N ALA A 205 2.74 7.97 10.96
CA ALA A 205 3.20 6.59 11.13
C ALA A 205 2.81 5.99 12.50
N ALA A 206 3.14 6.66 13.61
CA ALA A 206 2.80 6.16 14.93
C ALA A 206 1.27 6.13 15.20
N PRO A 207 0.49 7.20 14.90
CA PRO A 207 -0.96 7.16 15.01
C PRO A 207 -1.61 6.02 14.21
N LEU A 208 -1.15 5.78 12.97
CA LEU A 208 -1.67 4.71 12.13
C LEU A 208 -1.53 3.34 12.81
N VAL A 209 -0.32 3.02 13.30
CA VAL A 209 -0.05 1.73 13.97
C VAL A 209 -0.89 1.59 15.24
N LYS A 210 -0.97 2.64 16.06
CA LYS A 210 -1.69 2.59 17.35
C LYS A 210 -3.20 2.51 17.21
N ARG A 211 -3.78 3.25 16.26
CA ARG A 211 -5.23 3.34 16.07
C ARG A 211 -5.80 2.16 15.30
N VAL A 212 -5.09 1.67 14.29
CA VAL A 212 -5.53 0.48 13.54
C VAL A 212 -5.21 -0.80 14.31
N GLY A 213 -4.11 -0.81 15.08
CA GLY A 213 -3.65 -1.96 15.85
C GLY A 213 -2.90 -2.98 15.01
N LEU A 214 -1.98 -3.72 15.66
CA LEU A 214 -1.15 -4.73 14.99
C LEU A 214 -1.95 -5.95 14.48
N ASP A 215 -3.13 -6.20 15.04
CA ASP A 215 -3.97 -7.31 14.60
C ASP A 215 -4.70 -7.00 13.29
N LYS A 216 -5.16 -5.76 13.09
CA LYS A 216 -5.84 -5.34 11.86
C LYS A 216 -4.88 -4.78 10.80
N LEU A 217 -3.81 -4.07 11.20
CA LEU A 217 -2.83 -3.49 10.28
C LEU A 217 -1.89 -4.58 9.76
N ALA A 218 -2.24 -5.19 8.64
CA ALA A 218 -1.48 -6.28 8.05
C ALA A 218 -0.11 -5.82 7.57
N CYS A 219 -0.05 -4.69 6.84
CA CYS A 219 1.23 -4.13 6.44
C CYS A 219 1.21 -2.64 6.04
N VAL A 220 2.40 -2.04 6.02
CA VAL A 220 2.69 -0.75 5.36
C VAL A 220 3.54 -1.01 4.13
N GLU A 221 3.03 -0.70 2.94
CA GLU A 221 3.67 -1.09 1.68
C GLU A 221 4.60 -0.03 1.07
N THR A 222 4.74 1.12 1.73
CA THR A 222 5.42 2.30 1.19
C THR A 222 6.71 2.65 1.92
N VAL A 223 7.35 1.68 2.58
CA VAL A 223 8.58 1.93 3.35
C VAL A 223 9.77 2.08 2.40
N SER A 224 10.40 3.26 2.38
CA SER A 224 11.55 3.54 1.52
C SER A 224 12.73 4.19 2.23
N THR A 225 12.62 4.45 3.54
CA THR A 225 13.66 5.11 4.32
C THR A 225 13.77 4.54 5.72
N MET A 226 14.98 4.52 6.28
CA MET A 226 15.22 4.09 7.66
C MET A 226 14.48 4.97 8.68
N LYS A 227 14.29 6.26 8.37
CA LYS A 227 13.52 7.18 9.22
C LYS A 227 12.07 6.75 9.38
N LEU A 228 11.43 6.27 8.32
CA LEU A 228 10.06 5.76 8.40
C LEU A 228 10.02 4.41 9.12
N ALA A 229 10.96 3.51 8.79
CA ALA A 229 11.07 2.20 9.45
C ALA A 229 11.24 2.33 10.96
N ASN A 230 12.15 3.18 11.45
CA ASN A 230 12.37 3.42 12.87
C ASN A 230 11.10 3.88 13.61
N LYS A 231 10.28 4.72 12.95
CA LYS A 231 9.04 5.21 13.54
C LYS A 231 7.97 4.13 13.63
N LEU A 232 7.84 3.32 12.58
CA LEU A 232 6.94 2.17 12.57
C LEU A 232 7.38 1.14 13.61
N ASN A 233 8.68 0.83 13.67
CA ASN A 233 9.26 -0.11 14.63
C ASN A 233 9.01 0.33 16.07
N ARG A 234 9.27 1.60 16.39
CA ARG A 234 8.99 2.14 17.72
C ARG A 234 7.51 2.03 18.08
N ALA A 235 6.61 2.45 17.20
CA ALA A 235 5.18 2.38 17.46
C ALA A 235 4.68 0.93 17.62
N ALA A 236 5.20 0.01 16.81
CA ALA A 236 4.89 -1.42 16.94
C ALA A 236 5.43 -2.00 18.25
N GLY A 237 6.64 -1.61 18.67
CA GLY A 237 7.22 -2.03 19.95
C GLY A 237 6.43 -1.53 21.16
N GLU A 238 5.96 -0.28 21.13
CA GLU A 238 5.06 0.26 22.16
C GLU A 238 3.76 -0.56 22.25
N MET A 239 3.13 -0.91 21.12
CA MET A 239 1.92 -1.74 21.09
C MET A 239 2.16 -3.18 21.59
N VAL A 240 3.33 -3.77 21.30
CA VAL A 240 3.69 -5.11 21.80
C VAL A 240 3.87 -5.07 23.31
N ALA A 241 4.57 -4.07 23.84
CA ALA A 241 4.75 -3.92 25.29
C ALA A 241 3.40 -3.74 26.01
N GLU A 242 2.52 -2.87 25.48
CA GLU A 242 1.16 -2.66 26.01
C GLU A 242 0.32 -3.95 26.00
N ALA A 243 0.46 -4.80 24.96
CA ALA A 243 -0.25 -6.08 24.88
C ALA A 243 0.33 -7.13 25.85
N GLU A 244 1.65 -7.18 26.02
CA GLU A 244 2.31 -8.11 26.95
C GLU A 244 1.96 -7.79 28.41
N GLU A 245 1.82 -6.51 28.77
CA GLU A 245 1.36 -6.09 30.10
C GLU A 245 -0.09 -6.48 30.37
N ALA A 246 -0.95 -6.46 29.34
CA ALA A 246 -2.37 -6.77 29.47
C ALA A 246 -2.68 -8.29 29.55
N GLU A 247 -1.90 -9.13 28.86
CA GLU A 247 -2.17 -10.58 28.75
C GLU A 247 -1.62 -11.43 29.92
N GLY A 248 -0.83 -10.85 30.84
CA GLY A 248 -0.33 -11.51 32.05
C GLY A 248 0.68 -12.65 31.82
N GLU A 249 1.34 -13.11 32.89
CA GLU A 249 2.32 -14.22 32.87
C GLU A 249 1.61 -15.59 32.68
N GLY A 250 1.17 -15.89 31.46
CA GLY A 250 0.55 -17.20 31.18
C GLY A 250 0.05 -17.43 29.75
N GLY A 251 -0.10 -16.37 28.95
CA GLY A 251 -0.47 -16.47 27.54
C GLY A 251 0.68 -16.92 26.64
N GLU A 252 0.36 -17.67 25.58
CA GLU A 252 1.30 -18.00 24.51
C GLU A 252 1.78 -16.71 23.84
N LYS A 253 3.03 -16.29 24.12
CA LYS A 253 3.63 -15.05 23.60
C LYS A 253 3.79 -15.13 22.08
N LYS A 254 2.75 -14.80 21.33
CA LYS A 254 2.85 -14.65 19.88
C LYS A 254 3.55 -13.33 19.59
N LYS A 255 4.79 -13.40 19.11
CA LYS A 255 5.54 -12.20 18.66
C LYS A 255 4.75 -11.49 17.57
N LYS A 256 4.06 -10.39 17.92
CA LYS A 256 3.33 -9.55 16.97
C LYS A 256 4.34 -8.60 16.31
N THR A 257 4.48 -8.69 14.99
CA THR A 257 5.31 -7.80 14.18
C THR A 257 4.46 -7.15 13.10
N LEU A 258 4.76 -5.89 12.77
CA LEU A 258 4.13 -5.20 11.65
C LEU A 258 4.81 -5.60 10.33
N GLY A 259 4.03 -6.14 9.40
CA GLY A 259 4.49 -6.41 8.04
C GLY A 259 4.81 -5.10 7.30
N ILE A 260 5.89 -5.11 6.52
CA ILE A 260 6.27 -3.98 5.67
C ILE A 260 6.68 -4.44 4.28
N TYR A 261 6.51 -3.55 3.29
CA TYR A 261 7.11 -3.69 1.96
C TYR A 261 8.06 -2.55 1.72
N LEU A 262 9.19 -2.90 1.11
CA LEU A 262 10.11 -1.89 0.63
C LEU A 262 9.62 -1.38 -0.72
N GLN A 263 9.26 -0.10 -0.78
CA GLN A 263 8.85 0.52 -2.03
C GLN A 263 10.10 0.84 -2.87
N VAL A 264 10.16 0.26 -4.06
CA VAL A 264 11.27 0.42 -5.00
C VAL A 264 10.85 1.35 -6.13
N ASN A 265 11.69 2.35 -6.41
CA ASN A 265 11.53 3.21 -7.58
C ASN A 265 12.11 2.50 -8.82
N THR A 266 11.26 1.77 -9.55
CA THR A 266 11.67 1.01 -10.74
C THR A 266 11.70 1.84 -12.02
N SER A 267 11.25 3.09 -12.01
CA SER A 267 11.15 3.88 -13.26
C SER A 267 12.41 4.69 -13.58
N GLY A 268 13.39 4.74 -12.68
CA GLY A 268 14.61 5.53 -12.85
C GLY A 268 14.42 7.05 -12.81
N GLU A 269 13.20 7.55 -12.59
CA GLU A 269 12.93 8.99 -12.49
C GLU A 269 13.21 9.47 -11.07
N SER A 270 14.02 10.52 -10.92
CA SER A 270 14.41 11.07 -9.61
C SER A 270 13.26 11.67 -8.80
N THR A 271 12.11 11.93 -9.43
CA THR A 271 10.92 12.52 -8.82
C THR A 271 9.98 11.50 -8.18
N LYS A 272 10.13 10.21 -8.49
CA LYS A 272 9.24 9.16 -7.96
C LYS A 272 9.70 8.66 -6.60
N SER A 273 8.73 8.33 -5.76
CA SER A 273 8.96 7.81 -4.41
C SER A 273 9.44 6.36 -4.44
N GLY A 274 10.36 6.01 -3.54
CA GLY A 274 10.90 4.67 -3.38
C GLY A 274 12.41 4.70 -3.14
N ALA A 275 12.95 3.57 -2.66
CA ALA A 275 14.38 3.33 -2.62
C ALA A 275 14.88 3.03 -4.04
N SER A 276 16.10 3.46 -4.36
CA SER A 276 16.78 3.10 -5.60
C SER A 276 17.11 1.61 -5.60
N PRO A 277 16.92 0.89 -6.73
CA PRO A 277 17.41 -0.48 -6.90
C PRO A 277 18.91 -0.61 -6.61
N GLY A 278 19.37 -1.84 -6.31
CA GLY A 278 20.79 -2.13 -6.10
C GLY A 278 21.26 -1.91 -4.65
N PRO A 279 22.51 -1.45 -4.45
CA PRO A 279 23.15 -1.40 -3.13
C PRO A 279 22.37 -0.61 -2.06
N ASP A 280 21.69 0.47 -2.45
CA ASP A 280 20.93 1.31 -1.53
C ASP A 280 19.73 0.55 -0.93
N LEU A 281 19.02 -0.23 -1.76
CA LEU A 281 17.91 -1.06 -1.32
C LEU A 281 18.38 -2.19 -0.40
N VAL A 282 19.48 -2.86 -0.76
CA VAL A 282 20.08 -3.93 0.05
C VAL A 282 20.55 -3.39 1.41
N ALA A 283 21.18 -2.22 1.43
CA ALA A 283 21.61 -1.57 2.66
C ALA A 283 20.42 -1.17 3.55
N LEU A 284 19.34 -0.66 2.95
CA LEU A 284 18.10 -0.34 3.66
C LEU A 284 17.47 -1.61 4.27
N ALA A 285 17.30 -2.67 3.48
CA ALA A 285 16.72 -3.93 3.93
C ALA A 285 17.54 -4.55 5.06
N SER A 286 18.87 -4.59 4.91
CA SER A 286 19.79 -5.11 5.92
C SER A 286 19.72 -4.32 7.22
N SER A 287 19.66 -2.98 7.14
CA SER A 287 19.55 -2.11 8.32
C SER A 287 18.21 -2.30 9.02
N ILE A 288 17.10 -2.43 8.29
CA ILE A 288 15.78 -2.69 8.87
C ILE A 288 15.76 -4.07 9.56
N SER A 289 16.23 -5.11 8.89
CA SER A 289 16.25 -6.47 9.46
C SER A 289 17.08 -6.56 10.75
N ARG A 290 18.16 -5.79 10.85
CA ARG A 290 19.03 -5.76 12.04
C ARG A 290 18.46 -4.89 13.15
N ASP A 291 18.00 -3.68 12.82
CA ASP A 291 17.76 -2.61 13.79
C ASP A 291 16.26 -2.46 14.14
N CYS A 292 15.33 -3.13 13.43
CA CYS A 292 13.88 -3.02 13.63
C CYS A 292 13.21 -4.38 13.99
N PRO A 293 13.33 -4.85 15.24
CA PRO A 293 12.85 -6.19 15.65
C PRO A 293 11.31 -6.37 15.67
N HIS A 294 10.54 -5.28 15.62
CA HIS A 294 9.08 -5.28 15.61
C HIS A 294 8.50 -5.16 14.18
N LEU A 295 9.36 -5.13 13.16
CA LEU A 295 8.96 -5.14 11.76
C LEU A 295 9.30 -6.48 11.10
N SER A 296 8.51 -6.87 10.11
CA SER A 296 8.77 -8.01 9.23
C SER A 296 8.81 -7.52 7.78
N ILE A 297 9.91 -7.75 7.08
CA ILE A 297 10.00 -7.45 5.65
C ILE A 297 9.27 -8.58 4.90
N ASP A 298 8.07 -8.29 4.42
CA ASP A 298 7.22 -9.28 3.77
C ASP A 298 7.36 -9.26 2.23
N GLY A 299 8.11 -8.30 1.70
CA GLY A 299 8.49 -8.23 0.28
C GLY A 299 8.82 -6.83 -0.22
N LEU A 300 8.78 -6.69 -1.54
CA LEU A 300 8.99 -5.44 -2.27
C LEU A 300 7.67 -4.95 -2.88
N MET A 301 7.57 -3.64 -3.10
CA MET A 301 6.43 -3.00 -3.73
C MET A 301 6.92 -2.02 -4.79
N THR A 302 6.22 -1.91 -5.92
CA THR A 302 6.39 -0.79 -6.84
C THR A 302 5.05 -0.32 -7.37
N ILE A 303 4.98 0.96 -7.70
CA ILE A 303 3.84 1.55 -8.42
C ILE A 303 3.99 1.35 -9.93
N GLY A 304 5.24 1.20 -10.41
CA GLY A 304 5.56 1.13 -11.84
C GLY A 304 5.26 2.43 -12.57
N ALA A 305 5.24 2.35 -13.90
CA ALA A 305 4.73 3.42 -14.76
C ALA A 305 3.55 2.88 -15.59
N PRO A 306 2.50 3.68 -15.85
CA PRO A 306 1.36 3.23 -16.63
C PRO A 306 1.79 2.72 -18.01
N GLY A 307 1.39 1.49 -18.35
CA GLY A 307 1.74 0.85 -19.62
C GLY A 307 3.16 0.26 -19.70
N ASP A 308 3.96 0.41 -18.65
CA ASP A 308 5.30 -0.17 -18.55
C ASP A 308 5.32 -1.34 -17.56
N TYR A 309 5.47 -2.55 -18.09
CA TYR A 309 5.54 -3.77 -17.31
C TYR A 309 6.97 -4.23 -17.01
N THR A 310 7.99 -3.53 -17.52
CA THR A 310 9.41 -3.84 -17.21
C THR A 310 9.74 -3.59 -15.74
N CYS A 311 8.91 -2.80 -15.05
CA CYS A 311 8.97 -2.62 -13.60
C CYS A 311 8.89 -3.95 -12.82
N PHE A 312 8.22 -4.97 -13.37
CA PHE A 312 8.16 -6.30 -12.74
C PHE A 312 9.50 -7.04 -12.85
N ASP A 313 10.20 -6.95 -13.98
CA ASP A 313 11.52 -7.57 -14.14
C ASP A 313 12.53 -6.92 -13.20
N ALA A 314 12.48 -5.59 -13.07
CA ALA A 314 13.29 -4.85 -12.10
C ALA A 314 13.00 -5.28 -10.65
N LEU A 315 11.73 -5.47 -10.29
CA LEU A 315 11.35 -5.98 -8.97
C LEU A 315 11.85 -7.41 -8.72
N VAL A 316 11.79 -8.28 -9.73
CA VAL A 316 12.33 -9.65 -9.63
C VAL A 316 13.83 -9.61 -9.38
N GLN A 317 14.57 -8.79 -10.11
CA GLN A 317 16.01 -8.61 -9.88
C GLN A 317 16.29 -8.09 -8.46
N CYS A 318 15.58 -7.05 -8.01
CA CYS A 318 15.74 -6.50 -6.66
C CYS A 318 15.48 -7.56 -5.57
N ARG A 319 14.55 -8.49 -5.82
CA ARG A 319 14.23 -9.56 -4.88
C ARG A 319 15.34 -10.60 -4.76
N GLU A 320 16.13 -10.84 -5.80
CA GLU A 320 17.28 -11.74 -5.73
C GLU A 320 18.48 -11.09 -5.01
N GLU A 321 18.53 -9.75 -4.97
CA GLU A 321 19.59 -8.98 -4.32
C GLU A 321 19.36 -8.79 -2.80
N VAL A 322 18.11 -8.80 -2.33
CA VAL A 322 17.67 -8.51 -0.94
C VAL A 322 17.40 -9.79 -0.16
#